data_AF-A0AA44W9Y6-F1
#
_entry.id   AF-A0AA44W9Y6-F1
#
_cell.length_a   1.000
_cell.length_b   1.000
_cell.length_c   1.000
_cell.angle_alpha   90.00
_cell.angle_beta   90.00
_cell.angle_gamma   90.00
#
_symmetry.space_group_name_H-M   'P 1'
#
loop_
_entity.id
_entity.type
_entity.pdbx_description
1 polymer ?
#
loop_
_entity_poly.entity_id
_entity_poly.type
_entity_poly.pdbx_seq_one_letter_code
_entity_poly.pdbx_strand_id
1 'polypeptide(L)'
;MSPLRSLSLTNLSRPRIASAVSLDWDIESSPNIVLGTGLNSPPSFLSGKLSLNIKGPPVEINRFTAVLNVHTVQKKPVKNYCAKCKDQYFAIHYWPFLNQSTVLQSGIQTFPFSTLIPDHLPASMKSPLLSVAFEFHAEVHYKSQTIPTSMPRTVSFKRTLTVRRHISIQHWPLQATRNFPASGIRVKSSIEPIIRPAGANNVCLLLTGLLVSPKNGDNDYIWRLWKGAWRLEETIKAIAIPCERHRCSVPESGSQDLVRRTSRTLGENGVYDAWKECDAEGSAEVEFGFDICQRSNVPEPAYNHDTKSIDGTEVTHALVIELVLVKEHFPRGQLHLAIRTGVGKILRLTYRVAMADDQSTAPGWVAERLPTYQDESPSPPGYLEGQNWARS
;
A
#
# COMPACT_ATOMS: atom_id res chain seq x y z
N MET A 1 -57.81 26.12 -1.42
CA MET A 1 -56.92 27.01 -0.64
C MET A 1 -55.58 26.32 -0.53
N SER A 2 -54.60 26.80 -1.30
CA SER A 2 -53.25 26.23 -1.41
C SER A 2 -52.26 27.31 -1.00
N PRO A 3 -51.32 27.08 -0.06
CA PRO A 3 -50.34 28.10 0.26
C PRO A 3 -49.07 27.96 -0.60
N LEU A 4 -48.90 29.01 -1.39
CA LEU A 4 -47.73 29.65 -1.99
C LEU A 4 -46.34 29.09 -1.67
N ARG A 5 -45.60 28.82 -2.76
CA ARG A 5 -44.15 28.63 -2.83
C ARG A 5 -43.41 29.88 -2.35
N SER A 6 -42.54 29.71 -1.36
CA SER A 6 -41.52 30.68 -0.97
C SER A 6 -40.34 30.62 -1.94
N LEU A 7 -40.15 31.69 -2.72
CA LEU A 7 -38.92 31.98 -3.46
C LEU A 7 -37.91 32.60 -2.49
N SER A 8 -36.76 31.95 -2.26
CA SER A 8 -35.63 32.54 -1.54
C SER A 8 -34.42 32.69 -2.45
N LEU A 9 -34.21 33.94 -2.87
CA LEU A 9 -32.98 34.65 -3.24
C LEU A 9 -31.76 33.82 -3.65
N THR A 10 -31.46 33.93 -4.94
CA THR A 10 -30.19 33.60 -5.58
C THR A 10 -29.02 34.35 -4.92
N ASN A 11 -28.09 33.58 -4.35
CA ASN A 11 -26.74 34.06 -4.08
C ASN A 11 -26.06 34.35 -5.42
N LEU A 12 -26.02 35.63 -5.81
CA LEU A 12 -25.14 36.12 -6.87
C LEU A 12 -23.69 35.97 -6.39
N SER A 13 -23.10 34.82 -6.69
CA SER A 13 -21.66 34.61 -6.57
C SER A 13 -20.96 35.58 -7.52
N ARG A 14 -20.13 36.46 -6.95
CA ARG A 14 -19.10 37.25 -7.65
C ARG A 14 -18.47 36.38 -8.75
N PRO A 15 -18.41 36.83 -10.02
CA PRO A 15 -17.75 36.05 -11.05
C PRO A 15 -16.28 35.88 -10.65
N ARG A 16 -15.87 34.63 -10.36
CA ARG A 16 -14.45 34.28 -10.32
C ARG A 16 -13.92 34.67 -11.70
N ILE A 17 -13.01 35.64 -11.76
CA ILE A 17 -12.25 35.93 -12.98
C ILE A 17 -11.58 34.61 -13.35
N ALA A 18 -12.07 33.97 -14.41
CA ALA A 18 -11.51 32.71 -14.89
C ALA A 18 -10.02 32.97 -15.20
N SER A 19 -9.13 32.14 -14.67
CA SER A 19 -7.71 32.26 -15.00
C SER A 19 -7.55 32.07 -16.51
N ALA A 20 -6.82 32.99 -17.15
CA ALA A 20 -6.55 32.93 -18.60
C ALA A 20 -5.77 31.67 -19.01
N VAL A 21 -5.16 31.00 -18.04
CA VAL A 21 -4.42 29.75 -18.22
C VAL A 21 -4.90 28.73 -17.18
N SER A 22 -5.06 27.49 -17.60
CA SER A 22 -5.38 26.34 -16.74
C SER A 22 -4.59 25.11 -17.18
N LEU A 23 -4.26 24.25 -16.23
CA LEU A 23 -3.52 23.00 -16.45
C LEU A 23 -4.41 21.82 -16.09
N ASP A 24 -4.33 20.77 -16.89
CA ASP A 24 -4.87 19.45 -16.60
C ASP A 24 -3.92 18.38 -17.11
N TRP A 25 -4.13 17.13 -16.70
CA TRP A 25 -3.37 16.00 -17.21
C TRP A 25 -4.28 14.86 -17.62
N ASP A 26 -3.76 13.98 -18.45
CA ASP A 26 -4.36 12.70 -18.78
C ASP A 26 -3.27 11.64 -18.63
N ILE A 27 -3.54 10.58 -17.87
CA ILE A 27 -2.57 9.49 -17.69
C ILE A 27 -2.96 8.38 -18.65
N GLU A 28 -2.07 8.05 -19.57
CA GLU A 28 -2.24 6.96 -20.52
C GLU A 28 -1.92 5.61 -19.86
N SER A 29 -0.95 5.61 -18.94
CA SER A 29 -0.65 4.46 -18.08
C SER A 29 -1.60 4.37 -16.87
N SER A 30 -1.44 3.33 -16.03
CA SER A 30 -2.17 3.24 -14.76
C SER A 30 -1.74 4.35 -13.77
N PRO A 31 -2.69 5.04 -13.09
CA PRO A 31 -2.38 5.92 -11.95
C PRO A 31 -1.90 5.17 -10.70
N ASN A 32 -2.17 3.86 -10.65
CA ASN A 32 -1.71 2.95 -9.60
C ASN A 32 -0.50 2.16 -10.12
N ILE A 33 0.68 2.52 -9.64
CA ILE A 33 1.95 2.02 -10.15
C ILE A 33 2.41 0.90 -9.22
N VAL A 34 2.86 -0.24 -9.76
CA VAL A 34 3.28 -1.39 -8.96
C VAL A 34 4.74 -1.72 -9.23
N LEU A 35 5.61 -1.36 -8.28
CA LEU A 35 7.04 -1.62 -8.31
C LEU A 35 7.34 -3.11 -8.25
N GLY A 36 8.39 -3.51 -8.97
CA GLY A 36 8.92 -4.86 -8.93
C GLY A 36 9.54 -5.23 -7.59
N THR A 37 9.75 -6.54 -7.38
CA THR A 37 10.42 -7.08 -6.19
C THR A 37 11.83 -7.59 -6.47
N GLY A 38 12.29 -7.59 -7.72
CA GLY A 38 13.63 -8.06 -8.08
C GLY A 38 14.04 -7.67 -9.50
N LEU A 39 15.28 -8.03 -9.87
CA LEU A 39 15.89 -7.67 -11.16
C LEU A 39 15.11 -8.14 -12.40
N ASN A 40 14.28 -9.18 -12.26
CA ASN A 40 13.52 -9.77 -13.36
C ASN A 40 12.08 -9.24 -13.46
N SER A 41 11.68 -8.29 -12.60
CA SER A 41 10.38 -7.64 -12.72
C SER A 41 10.42 -6.62 -13.87
N PRO A 42 9.35 -6.48 -14.67
CA PRO A 42 9.28 -5.44 -15.68
C PRO A 42 9.36 -4.06 -15.00
N PRO A 43 10.01 -3.08 -15.66
CA PRO A 43 10.16 -1.75 -15.08
C PRO A 43 8.78 -1.09 -14.96
N SER A 44 8.55 -0.45 -13.81
CA SER A 44 7.40 0.42 -13.64
C SER A 44 7.62 1.73 -14.40
N PHE A 45 6.57 2.23 -15.06
CA PHE A 45 6.63 3.50 -15.76
C PHE A 45 5.35 4.30 -15.55
N LEU A 46 5.46 5.59 -15.82
CA LEU A 46 4.37 6.55 -15.87
C LEU A 46 4.39 7.20 -17.25
N SER A 47 3.25 7.23 -17.94
CA SER A 47 3.09 7.93 -19.23
C SER A 47 1.78 8.71 -19.24
N GLY A 48 1.80 9.88 -19.86
CA GLY A 48 0.62 10.70 -20.01
C GLY A 48 0.87 11.98 -20.80
N LYS A 49 -0.15 12.83 -20.79
CA LYS A 49 -0.21 14.09 -21.52
C LYS A 49 -0.62 15.20 -20.57
N LEU A 50 0.13 16.30 -20.56
CA LEU A 50 -0.21 17.50 -19.81
C LEU A 50 -0.87 18.50 -20.75
N SER A 51 -2.10 18.90 -20.44
CA SER A 51 -2.92 19.81 -21.22
C SER A 51 -2.87 21.21 -20.63
N LEU A 52 -2.37 22.15 -21.42
CA LEU A 52 -2.36 23.58 -21.12
C LEU A 52 -3.50 24.25 -21.89
N ASN A 53 -4.52 24.72 -21.17
CA ASN A 53 -5.68 25.39 -21.73
C ASN A 53 -5.57 26.91 -21.55
N ILE A 54 -5.47 27.63 -22.66
CA ILE A 54 -5.40 29.08 -22.75
C ILE A 54 -6.77 29.63 -23.15
N LYS A 55 -7.39 30.35 -22.22
CA LYS A 55 -8.70 30.98 -22.36
C LYS A 55 -8.53 32.46 -22.65
N GLY A 56 -8.90 32.88 -23.86
CA GLY A 56 -8.90 34.29 -24.25
C GLY A 56 -7.67 34.70 -25.07
N PRO A 57 -7.11 35.90 -24.89
CA PRO A 57 -6.07 36.42 -25.76
C PRO A 57 -4.77 35.62 -25.67
N PRO A 58 -3.88 35.71 -26.69
CA PRO A 58 -2.59 35.05 -26.67
C PRO A 58 -1.76 35.42 -25.44
N VAL A 59 -1.07 34.42 -24.91
CA VAL A 59 -0.28 34.54 -23.69
C VAL A 59 1.16 34.17 -24.01
N GLU A 60 2.10 34.97 -23.51
CA GLU A 60 3.52 34.65 -23.57
C GLU A 60 3.88 33.74 -22.39
N ILE A 61 4.40 32.56 -22.68
CA ILE A 61 4.85 31.59 -21.68
C ILE A 61 6.35 31.67 -21.57
N ASN A 62 6.84 32.13 -20.43
CA ASN A 62 8.27 32.26 -20.18
C ASN A 62 8.91 30.92 -19.79
N ARG A 63 8.16 30.07 -19.05
CA ARG A 63 8.66 28.77 -18.58
C ARG A 63 7.51 27.81 -18.33
N PHE A 64 7.64 26.58 -18.82
CA PHE A 64 6.72 25.49 -18.51
C PHE A 64 7.50 24.23 -18.15
N THR A 65 7.35 23.79 -16.91
CA THR A 65 8.14 22.69 -16.34
C THR A 65 7.27 21.77 -15.52
N ALA A 66 7.60 20.48 -15.50
CA ALA A 66 7.05 19.52 -14.54
C ALA A 66 8.14 18.72 -13.85
N VAL A 67 7.83 18.20 -12.67
CA VAL A 67 8.71 17.33 -11.90
C VAL A 67 7.88 16.26 -11.19
N LEU A 68 8.40 15.04 -11.19
CA LEU A 68 7.88 13.95 -10.37
C LEU A 68 8.82 13.76 -9.17
N ASN A 69 8.32 13.94 -7.96
CA ASN A 69 9.09 13.83 -6.73
C ASN A 69 8.59 12.67 -5.86
N VAL A 70 9.51 12.01 -5.16
CA VAL A 70 9.20 11.28 -3.93
C VAL A 70 9.34 12.26 -2.77
N HIS A 71 8.24 12.47 -2.06
CA HIS A 71 8.17 13.28 -0.87
C HIS A 71 8.07 12.36 0.35
N THR A 72 9.12 12.38 1.18
CA THR A 72 9.23 11.58 2.40
C THR A 72 9.18 12.48 3.62
N VAL A 73 8.16 12.29 4.46
CA VAL A 73 8.02 12.97 5.74
C VAL A 73 8.36 12.01 6.88
N GLN A 74 9.50 12.20 7.53
CA GLN A 74 9.88 11.45 8.73
C GLN A 74 9.21 12.06 9.97
N LYS A 75 8.30 11.31 10.60
CA LYS A 75 7.62 11.73 11.84
C LYS A 75 8.53 11.61 13.06
N LYS A 76 9.55 10.76 12.99
CA LYS A 76 10.61 10.60 13.99
C LYS A 76 11.99 10.77 13.34
N PRO A 77 12.37 12.01 12.93
CA PRO A 77 13.61 12.26 12.22
C PRO A 77 14.85 12.05 13.11
N VAL A 78 16.04 12.06 12.49
CA VAL A 78 17.33 12.02 13.22
C VAL A 78 17.44 13.17 14.22
N LYS A 79 17.02 14.37 13.81
CA LYS A 79 16.94 15.56 14.68
C LYS A 79 15.52 16.14 14.65
N ASN A 80 14.82 16.09 15.79
CA ASN A 80 13.39 16.45 15.92
C ASN A 80 13.02 17.84 15.38
N TYR A 81 13.91 18.84 15.49
CA TYR A 81 13.64 20.22 15.08
C TYR A 81 14.26 20.60 13.73
N CYS A 82 14.80 19.64 12.98
CA CYS A 82 15.39 19.90 11.68
C CYS A 82 14.36 19.68 10.57
N ALA A 83 13.94 20.76 9.89
CA ALA A 83 13.04 20.67 8.75
C ALA A 83 13.57 19.75 7.64
N LYS A 84 14.87 19.81 7.32
CA LYS A 84 15.49 18.97 6.28
C LYS A 84 15.64 17.48 6.66
N CYS A 85 15.56 17.14 7.94
CA CYS A 85 15.50 15.73 8.37
C CYS A 85 14.05 15.24 8.40
N LYS A 86 13.12 16.14 8.67
CA LYS A 86 11.68 15.83 8.72
C LYS A 86 11.09 15.70 7.32
N ASP A 87 11.46 16.57 6.39
CA ASP A 87 10.84 16.74 5.09
C ASP A 87 11.91 16.65 4.00
N GLN A 88 11.78 15.64 3.13
CA GLN A 88 12.77 15.26 2.14
C GLN A 88 12.10 15.07 0.78
N TYR A 89 12.67 15.70 -0.24
CA TYR A 89 12.26 15.59 -1.62
C TYR A 89 13.36 14.92 -2.43
N PHE A 90 12.98 13.94 -3.24
CA PHE A 90 13.85 13.31 -4.22
C PHE A 90 13.18 13.39 -5.60
N ALA A 91 13.79 14.13 -6.52
CA ALA A 91 13.29 14.27 -7.88
C ALA A 91 13.60 12.99 -8.68
N ILE A 92 12.55 12.30 -9.13
CA ILE A 92 12.66 11.14 -10.02
C ILE A 92 13.01 11.61 -11.42
N HIS A 93 12.22 12.57 -11.93
CA HIS A 93 12.40 13.08 -13.29
C HIS A 93 11.90 14.52 -13.40
N TYR A 94 12.54 15.30 -14.26
CA TYR A 94 12.23 16.70 -14.55
C TYR A 94 11.96 16.88 -16.04
N TRP A 95 10.82 17.47 -16.40
CA TRP A 95 10.42 17.74 -17.79
C TRP A 95 10.41 19.26 -18.05
N PRO A 96 11.38 19.76 -18.83
CA PRO A 96 11.37 21.14 -19.31
C PRO A 96 10.58 21.26 -20.62
N PHE A 97 9.25 21.38 -20.56
CA PHE A 97 8.40 21.46 -21.76
C PHE A 97 8.66 22.71 -22.60
N LEU A 98 8.76 23.88 -21.96
CA LEU A 98 9.10 25.14 -22.60
C LEU A 98 10.15 25.88 -21.76
N ASN A 99 11.35 26.03 -22.32
CA ASN A 99 12.46 26.76 -21.70
C ASN A 99 12.70 28.15 -22.30
N GLN A 100 12.06 28.42 -23.43
CA GLN A 100 12.17 29.69 -24.14
C GLN A 100 10.80 30.37 -24.13
N SER A 101 10.82 31.71 -24.21
CA SER A 101 9.60 32.49 -24.21
C SER A 101 8.80 32.22 -25.49
N THR A 102 7.62 31.63 -25.35
CA THR A 102 6.79 31.22 -26.49
C THR A 102 5.40 31.80 -26.36
N VAL A 103 4.94 32.46 -27.42
CA VAL A 103 3.58 32.99 -27.49
C VAL A 103 2.64 31.88 -27.94
N LEU A 104 1.69 31.52 -27.08
CA LEU A 104 0.69 30.51 -27.39
C LEU A 104 -0.69 31.17 -27.59
N GLN A 105 -1.38 30.70 -28.63
CA GLN A 105 -2.73 31.11 -28.99
C GLN A 105 -3.77 30.47 -28.07
N SER A 106 -4.99 30.99 -28.07
CA SER A 106 -6.11 30.35 -27.37
C SER A 106 -6.29 28.92 -27.85
N GLY A 107 -6.52 28.00 -26.92
CA GLY A 107 -6.73 26.60 -27.22
C GLY A 107 -6.10 25.69 -26.17
N ILE A 108 -6.19 24.38 -26.44
CA ILE A 108 -5.59 23.34 -25.62
C ILE A 108 -4.32 22.88 -26.32
N GLN A 109 -3.19 23.02 -25.64
CA GLN A 109 -1.89 22.56 -26.08
C GLN A 109 -1.47 21.38 -25.21
N THR A 110 -0.97 20.32 -25.84
CA THR A 110 -0.69 19.06 -25.14
C THR A 110 0.79 18.74 -25.16
N PHE A 111 1.33 18.35 -24.01
CA PHE A 111 2.74 18.08 -23.80
C PHE A 111 2.90 16.66 -23.23
N PRO A 112 3.44 15.71 -24.00
CA PRO A 112 3.60 14.34 -23.52
C PRO A 112 4.70 14.26 -22.46
N PHE A 113 4.52 13.40 -21.47
CA PHE A 113 5.52 13.06 -20.49
C PHE A 113 5.56 11.56 -20.25
N SER A 114 6.76 11.03 -20.06
CA SER A 114 6.95 9.66 -19.62
C SER A 114 8.22 9.54 -18.78
N THR A 115 8.24 8.57 -17.87
CA THR A 115 9.43 8.23 -17.09
C THR A 115 9.33 6.82 -16.49
N LEU A 116 10.48 6.21 -16.23
CA LEU A 116 10.57 4.98 -15.45
C LEU A 116 10.61 5.32 -13.96
N ILE A 117 9.95 4.52 -13.14
CA ILE A 117 9.98 4.65 -11.69
C ILE A 117 10.91 3.58 -11.15
N PRO A 118 12.04 3.97 -10.52
CA PRO A 118 13.01 3.00 -10.04
C PRO A 118 12.44 2.07 -8.96
N ASP A 119 12.67 0.76 -9.12
CA ASP A 119 12.18 -0.27 -8.19
C ASP A 119 12.80 -0.20 -6.78
N HIS A 120 13.90 0.54 -6.61
CA HIS A 120 14.54 0.71 -5.30
C HIS A 120 13.80 1.73 -4.40
N LEU A 121 12.87 2.51 -4.95
CA LEU A 121 12.13 3.52 -4.21
C LEU A 121 11.09 2.87 -3.28
N PRO A 122 10.78 3.51 -2.13
CA PRO A 122 9.74 3.03 -1.24
C PRO A 122 8.35 3.12 -1.90
N ALA A 123 7.44 2.24 -1.47
CA ALA A 123 6.03 2.36 -1.83
C ALA A 123 5.38 3.55 -1.10
N SER A 124 4.29 4.08 -1.66
CA SER A 124 3.44 5.07 -1.02
C SER A 124 2.86 4.50 0.27
N MET A 125 2.98 5.25 1.37
CA MET A 125 2.50 4.80 2.68
C MET A 125 2.24 5.95 3.62
N LYS A 126 1.35 5.72 4.59
CA LYS A 126 1.07 6.64 5.70
C LYS A 126 1.15 5.87 7.00
N SER A 127 2.28 6.02 7.68
CA SER A 127 2.55 5.31 8.94
C SER A 127 2.81 6.28 10.09
N PRO A 128 2.80 5.81 11.35
CA PRO A 128 3.25 6.62 12.50
C PRO A 128 4.74 7.00 12.48
N LEU A 129 5.58 6.35 11.64
CA LEU A 129 7.02 6.64 11.55
C LEU A 129 7.38 7.55 10.38
N LEU A 130 6.77 7.33 9.22
CA LEU A 130 6.97 8.13 8.01
C LEU A 130 5.72 8.17 7.12
N SER A 131 5.69 9.16 6.24
CA SER A 131 4.79 9.24 5.09
C SER A 131 5.60 9.29 3.82
N VAL A 132 5.23 8.54 2.80
CA VAL A 132 5.84 8.56 1.46
C VAL A 132 4.74 8.86 0.45
N ALA A 133 4.93 9.90 -0.35
CA ALA A 133 4.01 10.30 -1.40
C ALA A 133 4.78 10.57 -2.71
N PHE A 134 4.20 10.16 -3.84
CA PHE A 134 4.73 10.48 -5.16
C PHE A 134 3.94 11.65 -5.72
N GLU A 135 4.59 12.79 -5.90
CA GLU A 135 3.95 14.05 -6.24
C GLU A 135 4.40 14.52 -7.62
N PHE A 136 3.45 14.61 -8.55
CA PHE A 136 3.63 15.28 -9.83
C PHE A 136 3.29 16.76 -9.67
N HIS A 137 4.26 17.64 -9.96
CA HIS A 137 4.10 19.08 -9.89
C HIS A 137 4.46 19.71 -11.23
N ALA A 138 3.51 20.40 -11.85
CA ALA A 138 3.74 21.21 -13.04
C ALA A 138 3.52 22.68 -12.72
N GLU A 139 4.33 23.54 -13.36
CA GLU A 139 4.35 24.98 -13.14
C GLU A 139 4.52 25.71 -14.47
N VAL A 140 3.63 26.68 -14.72
CA VAL A 140 3.65 27.55 -15.89
C VAL A 140 3.82 29.00 -15.44
N HIS A 141 4.82 29.67 -15.99
CA HIS A 141 5.09 31.09 -15.80
C HIS A 141 4.70 31.83 -17.07
N TYR A 142 3.76 32.76 -16.98
CA TYR A 142 3.20 33.43 -18.15
C TYR A 142 2.95 34.93 -17.94
N LYS A 143 2.91 35.67 -19.05
CA LYS A 143 2.59 37.09 -19.12
C LYS A 143 1.50 37.34 -20.15
N SER A 144 0.60 38.26 -19.83
CA SER A 144 -0.48 38.63 -20.75
C SER A 144 0.06 39.64 -21.77
N GLN A 145 -0.11 39.36 -23.07
CA GLN A 145 0.33 40.29 -24.12
C GLN A 145 -0.54 41.55 -24.22
N THR A 146 -1.79 41.50 -23.78
CA THR A 146 -2.70 42.66 -23.84
C THR A 146 -2.30 43.79 -22.89
N ILE A 147 -1.48 43.48 -21.88
CA ILE A 147 -0.96 44.47 -20.92
C ILE A 147 0.56 44.26 -20.82
N PRO A 148 1.36 45.02 -21.58
CA PRO A 148 2.83 44.89 -21.60
C PRO A 148 3.48 45.04 -20.22
N THR A 149 2.84 45.77 -19.31
CA THR A 149 3.26 46.00 -17.92
C THR A 149 2.76 44.92 -16.95
N SER A 150 2.14 43.83 -17.44
CA SER A 150 1.60 42.80 -16.56
C SER A 150 2.72 42.03 -15.85
N MET A 151 2.60 41.92 -14.53
CA MET A 151 3.47 41.06 -13.74
C MET A 151 3.37 39.61 -14.25
N PRO A 152 4.50 38.88 -14.33
CA PRO A 152 4.47 37.44 -14.60
C PRO A 152 3.61 36.74 -13.56
N ARG A 153 2.73 35.87 -14.06
CA ARG A 153 1.81 35.06 -13.27
C ARG A 153 2.26 33.61 -13.31
N THR A 154 1.96 32.90 -12.23
CA THR A 154 2.27 31.47 -12.10
C THR A 154 0.99 30.69 -11.93
N VAL A 155 0.84 29.61 -12.68
CA VAL A 155 -0.18 28.58 -12.47
C VAL A 155 0.54 27.28 -12.14
N SER A 156 0.15 26.65 -11.03
CA SER A 156 0.69 25.36 -10.61
C SER A 156 -0.39 24.29 -10.62
N PHE A 157 0.03 23.07 -10.91
CA PHE A 157 -0.79 21.87 -10.93
C PHE A 157 -0.10 20.79 -10.13
N LYS A 158 -0.81 20.19 -9.17
CA LYS A 158 -0.27 19.15 -8.28
C LYS A 158 -1.19 17.95 -8.26
N ARG A 159 -0.62 16.76 -8.41
CA ARG A 159 -1.31 15.48 -8.25
C ARG A 159 -0.43 14.49 -7.52
N THR A 160 -1.06 13.56 -6.80
CA THR A 160 -0.39 12.48 -6.10
C THR A 160 -0.66 11.18 -6.82
N LEU A 161 0.36 10.34 -6.95
CA LEU A 161 0.29 9.00 -7.52
C LEU A 161 0.34 7.96 -6.42
N THR A 162 -0.40 6.86 -6.61
CA THR A 162 -0.37 5.73 -5.69
C THR A 162 0.66 4.73 -6.21
N VAL A 163 1.80 4.63 -5.52
CA VAL A 163 2.84 3.65 -5.84
C VAL A 163 2.80 2.52 -4.82
N ARG A 164 2.69 1.30 -5.30
CA ARG A 164 2.66 0.06 -4.52
C ARG A 164 3.86 -0.79 -4.88
N ARG A 165 4.13 -1.83 -4.09
CA ARG A 165 5.13 -2.84 -4.43
C ARG A 165 4.40 -4.16 -4.62
N HIS A 166 4.79 -4.90 -5.64
CA HIS A 166 4.38 -6.28 -5.79
C HIS A 166 4.81 -7.07 -4.54
N ILE A 167 4.03 -8.04 -4.11
CA ILE A 167 4.44 -8.94 -3.02
C ILE A 167 4.24 -10.36 -3.55
N SER A 168 5.31 -11.13 -3.59
CA SER A 168 5.24 -12.55 -3.93
C SER A 168 4.63 -13.32 -2.76
N ILE A 169 3.32 -13.51 -2.78
CA ILE A 169 2.59 -14.30 -1.79
C ILE A 169 2.14 -15.58 -2.49
N GLN A 170 2.41 -16.74 -1.89
CA GLN A 170 1.91 -18.00 -2.43
C GLN A 170 0.38 -18.03 -2.33
N HIS A 171 -0.31 -18.27 -3.45
CA HIS A 171 -1.77 -18.17 -3.58
C HIS A 171 -2.55 -19.34 -2.97
N TRP A 172 -1.99 -20.04 -1.98
CA TRP A 172 -2.57 -21.24 -1.38
C TRP A 172 -2.82 -20.97 0.11
N PRO A 173 -3.87 -21.53 0.72
CA PRO A 173 -4.05 -21.37 2.16
C PRO A 173 -2.80 -21.88 2.88
N LEU A 174 -2.27 -21.06 3.77
CA LEU A 174 -1.17 -21.40 4.65
C LEU A 174 -1.60 -22.59 5.50
N GLN A 175 -1.07 -23.75 5.18
CA GLN A 175 -1.20 -24.96 5.99
C GLN A 175 -0.02 -25.03 6.93
N ALA A 176 -0.27 -24.85 8.22
CA ALA A 176 0.78 -24.85 9.25
C ALA A 176 0.42 -25.86 10.35
N THR A 177 1.44 -26.57 10.85
CA THR A 177 1.28 -27.44 12.02
C THR A 177 2.21 -26.97 13.13
N ARG A 178 1.64 -26.66 14.29
CA ARG A 178 2.40 -26.31 15.50
C ARG A 178 2.19 -27.36 16.58
N ASN A 179 3.28 -27.91 17.08
CA ASN A 179 3.27 -28.82 18.20
C ASN A 179 3.57 -28.05 19.49
N PHE A 180 2.87 -28.37 20.57
CA PHE A 180 3.11 -27.86 21.92
C PHE A 180 3.56 -29.03 22.82
N PRO A 181 4.87 -29.34 22.87
CA PRO A 181 5.37 -30.55 23.53
C PRO A 181 5.01 -30.61 25.02
N ALA A 182 5.02 -29.47 25.71
CA ALA A 182 4.69 -29.39 27.13
C ALA A 182 3.22 -29.74 27.45
N SER A 183 2.32 -29.72 26.47
CA SER A 183 0.92 -30.13 26.62
C SER A 183 0.55 -31.38 25.82
N GLY A 184 1.42 -31.85 24.91
CA GLY A 184 1.08 -32.91 23.96
C GLY A 184 0.08 -32.49 22.89
N ILE A 185 -0.28 -31.20 22.82
CA ILE A 185 -1.30 -30.69 21.90
C ILE A 185 -0.65 -30.37 20.56
N ARG A 186 -1.30 -30.78 19.47
CA ARG A 186 -0.95 -30.40 18.10
C ARG A 186 -2.05 -29.53 17.53
N VAL A 187 -1.67 -28.44 16.88
CA VAL A 187 -2.59 -27.55 16.17
C VAL A 187 -2.23 -27.55 14.70
N LYS A 188 -3.15 -27.98 13.85
CA LYS A 188 -3.11 -27.76 12.40
C LYS A 188 -3.92 -26.52 12.07
N SER A 189 -3.47 -25.72 11.13
CA SER A 189 -4.07 -24.43 10.82
C SER A 189 -4.16 -24.24 9.32
N SER A 190 -5.30 -23.74 8.87
CA SER A 190 -5.56 -23.34 7.49
C SER A 190 -6.00 -21.87 7.49
N ILE A 191 -5.22 -21.02 6.82
CA ILE A 191 -5.40 -19.56 6.84
C ILE A 191 -5.14 -19.01 5.45
N GLU A 192 -5.97 -18.08 4.98
CA GLU A 192 -5.66 -17.34 3.76
C GLU A 192 -4.46 -16.39 4.01
N PRO A 193 -3.35 -16.50 3.25
CA PRO A 193 -2.18 -15.64 3.45
C PRO A 193 -2.44 -14.17 3.12
N ILE A 194 -3.49 -13.90 2.33
CA ILE A 194 -3.86 -12.58 1.84
C ILE A 194 -5.11 -12.13 2.57
N ILE A 195 -5.00 -11.03 3.31
CA ILE A 195 -6.13 -10.40 3.99
C ILE A 195 -6.76 -9.42 3.02
N ARG A 196 -8.07 -9.55 2.83
CA ARG A 196 -8.92 -8.61 2.10
C ARG A 196 -9.63 -7.68 3.08
N PRO A 197 -9.28 -6.39 3.12
CA PRO A 197 -9.85 -5.39 4.05
C PRO A 197 -11.37 -5.18 3.96
N ALA A 198 -11.98 -5.52 2.84
CA ALA A 198 -13.43 -5.39 2.62
C ALA A 198 -14.11 -6.77 2.47
N GLY A 199 -13.35 -7.86 2.57
CA GLY A 199 -13.82 -9.23 2.38
C GLY A 199 -13.89 -10.00 3.69
N ALA A 200 -14.51 -11.18 3.64
CA ALA A 200 -14.46 -12.12 4.76
C ALA A 200 -13.10 -12.81 4.82
N ASN A 201 -12.41 -12.73 5.96
CA ASN A 201 -11.17 -13.46 6.21
C ASN A 201 -11.42 -14.48 7.31
N ASN A 202 -11.16 -15.76 7.05
CA ASN A 202 -11.45 -16.84 7.98
C ASN A 202 -10.19 -17.61 8.36
N VAL A 203 -10.22 -18.22 9.54
CA VAL A 203 -9.21 -19.16 10.03
C VAL A 203 -9.88 -20.44 10.47
N CYS A 204 -9.31 -21.57 10.07
CA CYS A 204 -9.69 -22.89 10.59
C CYS A 204 -8.50 -23.50 11.35
N LEU A 205 -8.72 -23.93 12.58
CA LEU A 205 -7.74 -24.61 13.43
C LEU A 205 -8.27 -25.98 13.83
N LEU A 206 -7.45 -27.01 13.69
CA LEU A 206 -7.73 -28.36 14.18
C LEU A 206 -6.74 -28.70 15.28
N LEU A 207 -7.24 -28.79 16.51
CA LEU A 207 -6.50 -29.19 17.69
C LEU A 207 -6.65 -30.70 17.87
N THR A 208 -5.54 -31.40 18.13
CA THR A 208 -5.53 -32.82 18.49
C THR A 208 -4.62 -33.07 19.70
N GLY A 209 -4.86 -34.18 20.40
CA GLY A 209 -4.13 -34.52 21.63
C GLY A 209 -4.67 -33.79 22.86
N LEU A 210 -5.97 -33.45 22.86
CA LEU A 210 -6.64 -32.83 24.00
C LEU A 210 -6.97 -33.85 25.09
N LEU A 211 -7.23 -35.11 24.71
CA LEU A 211 -7.47 -36.21 25.64
C LEU A 211 -6.14 -36.89 26.03
N VAL A 212 -5.91 -37.02 27.32
CA VAL A 212 -4.73 -37.65 27.91
C VAL A 212 -5.18 -38.72 28.89
N SER A 213 -4.94 -39.98 28.53
CA SER A 213 -5.21 -41.15 29.37
C SER A 213 -3.92 -41.70 29.96
N PRO A 214 -3.63 -41.47 31.26
CA PRO A 214 -2.45 -42.05 31.91
C PRO A 214 -2.58 -43.58 31.97
N LYS A 215 -1.50 -44.30 31.66
CA LYS A 215 -1.52 -45.77 31.70
C LYS A 215 -1.78 -46.35 33.10
N ASN A 216 -1.38 -45.63 34.15
CA ASN A 216 -1.44 -46.08 35.56
C ASN A 216 -2.37 -45.21 36.42
N GLY A 217 -3.33 -44.48 35.83
CA GLY A 217 -4.25 -43.60 36.56
C GLY A 217 -5.70 -44.01 36.41
N ASP A 218 -6.49 -43.82 37.47
CA ASP A 218 -7.94 -44.05 37.47
C ASP A 218 -8.72 -42.96 36.72
N ASN A 219 -8.10 -41.78 36.58
CA ASN A 219 -8.69 -40.61 35.94
C ASN A 219 -8.01 -40.31 34.60
N ASP A 220 -8.83 -40.07 33.59
CA ASP A 220 -8.43 -39.47 32.32
C ASP A 220 -8.53 -37.93 32.42
N TYR A 221 -7.76 -37.24 31.59
CA TYR A 221 -7.74 -35.77 31.55
C TYR A 221 -8.08 -35.27 30.16
N ILE A 222 -8.84 -34.17 30.07
CA ILE A 222 -9.15 -33.50 28.81
C ILE A 222 -8.84 -32.01 28.91
N TRP A 223 -8.25 -31.46 27.85
CA TRP A 223 -8.12 -30.02 27.66
C TRP A 223 -9.35 -29.49 26.93
N ARG A 224 -10.15 -28.67 27.59
CA ARG A 224 -11.29 -27.97 26.98
C ARG A 224 -10.93 -26.56 26.57
N LEU A 225 -11.39 -26.14 25.41
CA LEU A 225 -11.23 -24.76 24.96
C LEU A 225 -12.20 -23.86 25.75
N TRP A 226 -11.66 -22.80 26.33
CA TRP A 226 -12.41 -21.89 27.20
C TRP A 226 -12.63 -20.52 26.56
N LYS A 227 -11.57 -19.98 25.95
CA LYS A 227 -11.59 -18.66 25.31
C LYS A 227 -10.57 -18.63 24.21
N GLY A 228 -10.89 -18.00 23.09
CA GLY A 228 -9.95 -17.55 22.09
C GLY A 228 -9.89 -16.02 22.02
N ALA A 229 -8.82 -15.52 21.42
CA ALA A 229 -8.71 -14.14 20.98
C ALA A 229 -7.81 -14.08 19.75
N TRP A 230 -8.05 -13.12 18.87
CA TRP A 230 -7.16 -12.84 17.75
C TRP A 230 -6.80 -11.36 17.74
N ARG A 231 -5.62 -11.07 17.18
CA ARG A 231 -5.09 -9.72 17.00
C ARG A 231 -4.30 -9.65 15.70
N LEU A 232 -4.66 -8.71 14.84
CA LEU A 232 -3.93 -8.40 13.62
C LEU A 232 -2.95 -7.26 13.91
N GLU A 233 -1.66 -7.53 13.82
CA GLU A 233 -0.59 -6.56 14.08
C GLU A 233 0.04 -6.08 12.78
N GLU A 234 0.25 -4.76 12.65
CA GLU A 234 1.11 -4.14 11.64
C GLU A 234 2.39 -3.67 12.33
N THR A 235 3.53 -4.20 11.89
CA THR A 235 4.86 -3.76 12.30
C THR A 235 5.52 -2.97 11.17
N ILE A 236 5.89 -1.73 11.46
CA ILE A 236 6.63 -0.85 10.56
C ILE A 236 8.05 -0.68 11.09
N LYS A 237 9.01 -0.85 10.20
CA LYS A 237 10.42 -0.54 10.40
C LYS A 237 10.83 0.49 9.37
N ALA A 238 11.55 1.52 9.78
CA ALA A 238 12.05 2.56 8.88
C ALA A 238 13.40 3.08 9.36
N ILE A 239 14.23 3.53 8.43
CA ILE A 239 15.52 4.13 8.75
C ILE A 239 15.39 5.64 8.64
N ALA A 240 15.72 6.36 9.72
CA ALA A 240 15.73 7.82 9.71
C ALA A 240 16.96 8.32 8.93
N ILE A 241 16.72 8.99 7.80
CA ILE A 241 17.78 9.51 6.92
C ILE A 241 18.22 10.91 7.42
N PRO A 242 19.50 11.12 7.76
CA PRO A 242 20.01 12.43 8.16
C PRO A 242 20.10 13.37 6.93
N CYS A 243 19.91 14.68 7.16
CA CYS A 243 20.26 15.66 6.13
C CYS A 243 21.78 15.89 6.11
N GLU A 244 22.29 16.54 5.07
CA GLU A 244 23.72 16.86 4.91
C GLU A 244 24.37 17.45 6.18
N ARG A 245 23.68 18.39 6.85
CA ARG A 245 24.18 19.03 8.09
C ARG A 245 24.32 18.08 9.28
N HIS A 246 23.54 17.00 9.33
CA HIS A 246 23.50 16.06 10.44
C HIS A 246 24.11 14.70 10.08
N ARG A 247 24.63 14.54 8.86
CA ARG A 247 25.28 13.32 8.39
C ARG A 247 26.52 12.99 9.23
N CYS A 248 27.27 14.00 9.66
CA CYS A 248 28.47 13.88 10.49
C CYS A 248 28.18 13.59 11.97
N SER A 249 26.94 13.76 12.43
CA SER A 249 26.54 13.49 13.82
C SER A 249 26.06 12.06 14.04
N VAL A 250 26.05 11.23 12.99
CA VAL A 250 25.71 9.82 13.08
C VAL A 250 26.98 9.05 13.44
N PRO A 251 27.05 8.38 14.60
CA PRO A 251 28.21 7.59 14.97
C PRO A 251 28.40 6.43 13.98
N GLU A 252 29.65 6.16 13.59
CA GLU A 252 30.04 5.06 12.70
C GLU A 252 29.66 3.68 13.25
N SER A 253 29.33 3.59 14.54
CA SER A 253 29.12 2.37 15.31
C SER A 253 27.75 1.70 15.14
N GLY A 254 26.81 2.24 14.37
CA GLY A 254 25.60 1.47 14.09
C GLY A 254 24.46 2.19 13.39
N SER A 255 24.11 1.67 12.21
CA SER A 255 22.82 1.90 11.53
C SER A 255 21.59 1.62 12.42
N GLN A 256 21.78 0.95 13.55
CA GLN A 256 20.73 0.53 14.48
C GLN A 256 20.06 1.69 15.23
N ASP A 257 20.79 2.76 15.57
CA ASP A 257 20.22 3.95 16.24
C ASP A 257 19.31 4.78 15.32
N LEU A 258 19.48 4.62 14.01
CA LEU A 258 18.63 5.23 12.99
C LEU A 258 17.38 4.40 12.68
N VAL A 259 17.37 3.11 13.05
CA VAL A 259 16.22 2.23 12.82
C VAL A 259 15.12 2.57 13.83
N ARG A 260 13.98 2.99 13.32
CA ARG A 260 12.75 3.19 14.09
C ARG A 260 11.82 2.02 13.81
N ARG A 261 11.26 1.44 14.88
CA ARG A 261 10.26 0.38 14.81
C ARG A 261 9.03 0.80 15.61
N THR A 262 7.86 0.52 15.06
CA THR A 262 6.58 0.63 15.77
C THR A 262 5.70 -0.54 15.37
N SER A 263 4.88 -1.01 16.29
CA SER A 263 3.80 -1.94 16.00
C SER A 263 2.48 -1.29 16.36
N ARG A 264 1.42 -1.59 15.61
CA ARG A 264 0.05 -1.19 15.93
C ARG A 264 -0.92 -2.33 15.64
N THR A 265 -2.01 -2.36 16.38
CA THR A 265 -3.09 -3.31 16.15
C THR A 265 -4.07 -2.74 15.13
N LEU A 266 -4.31 -3.49 14.05
CA LEU A 266 -5.28 -3.16 13.00
C LEU A 266 -6.68 -3.66 13.33
N GLY A 267 -6.78 -4.76 14.08
CA GLY A 267 -8.03 -5.33 14.55
C GLY A 267 -7.77 -6.35 15.67
N GLU A 268 -8.73 -6.49 16.56
CA GLU A 268 -8.71 -7.50 17.62
C GLU A 268 -10.14 -7.89 17.99
N ASN A 269 -10.34 -9.17 18.35
CA ASN A 269 -11.61 -9.61 18.91
C ASN A 269 -11.42 -10.87 19.77
N GLY A 270 -12.36 -11.09 20.69
CA GLY A 270 -12.50 -12.33 21.44
C GLY A 270 -13.30 -13.37 20.66
N VAL A 271 -12.99 -14.64 20.89
CA VAL A 271 -13.67 -15.80 20.30
C VAL A 271 -14.14 -16.67 21.47
N TYR A 272 -15.44 -16.84 21.66
CA TYR A 272 -15.96 -17.52 22.86
C TYR A 272 -16.74 -18.79 22.56
N ASP A 273 -17.34 -18.92 21.36
CA ASP A 273 -18.21 -20.05 21.02
C ASP A 273 -18.02 -20.50 19.56
N ALA A 274 -16.78 -20.48 19.08
CA ALA A 274 -16.46 -20.74 17.67
C ALA A 274 -15.74 -22.07 17.46
N TRP A 275 -16.08 -23.08 18.27
CA TRP A 275 -15.43 -24.39 18.21
C TRP A 275 -16.37 -25.56 18.42
N LYS A 276 -16.03 -26.68 17.80
CA LYS A 276 -16.69 -27.98 17.93
C LYS A 276 -15.68 -28.95 18.53
N GLU A 277 -15.95 -29.44 19.73
CA GLU A 277 -15.10 -30.42 20.41
C GLU A 277 -15.61 -31.85 20.12
N CYS A 278 -14.69 -32.78 19.87
CA CYS A 278 -14.96 -34.21 19.79
C CYS A 278 -14.24 -34.91 20.94
N ASP A 279 -14.99 -35.15 22.02
CA ASP A 279 -14.44 -35.71 23.26
C ASP A 279 -13.90 -37.15 23.06
N ALA A 280 -14.51 -37.92 22.15
CA ALA A 280 -14.08 -39.29 21.85
C ALA A 280 -12.69 -39.35 21.19
N GLU A 281 -12.37 -38.37 20.34
CA GLU A 281 -11.08 -38.27 19.64
C GLU A 281 -10.08 -37.40 20.39
N GLY A 282 -10.53 -36.62 21.38
CA GLY A 282 -9.72 -35.59 22.01
C GLY A 282 -9.26 -34.53 21.01
N SER A 283 -10.18 -34.09 20.16
CA SER A 283 -9.94 -33.10 19.11
C SER A 283 -10.91 -31.92 19.22
N ALA A 284 -10.52 -30.76 18.69
CA ALA A 284 -11.39 -29.60 18.59
C ALA A 284 -11.13 -28.86 17.28
N GLU A 285 -12.21 -28.52 16.57
CA GLU A 285 -12.17 -27.68 15.38
C GLU A 285 -12.63 -26.27 15.75
N VAL A 286 -11.83 -25.26 15.41
CA VAL A 286 -12.10 -23.84 15.69
C VAL A 286 -12.18 -23.10 14.36
N GLU A 287 -13.28 -22.42 14.11
CA GLU A 287 -13.48 -21.63 12.89
C GLU A 287 -14.02 -20.25 13.24
N PHE A 288 -13.34 -19.19 12.83
CA PHE A 288 -13.81 -17.83 13.04
C PHE A 288 -13.32 -16.86 11.95
N GLY A 289 -14.12 -15.81 11.74
CA GLY A 289 -13.76 -14.67 10.91
C GLY A 289 -12.95 -13.62 11.67
N PHE A 290 -12.08 -12.92 10.96
CA PHE A 290 -11.33 -11.76 11.46
C PHE A 290 -11.32 -10.64 10.42
N ASP A 291 -11.16 -9.40 10.89
CA ASP A 291 -11.22 -8.23 10.01
C ASP A 291 -10.38 -7.07 10.57
N ILE A 292 -10.21 -6.02 9.77
CA ILE A 292 -9.59 -4.76 10.18
C ILE A 292 -10.66 -3.88 10.82
N CYS A 293 -10.34 -3.26 11.96
CA CYS A 293 -11.18 -2.22 12.54
C CYS A 293 -11.06 -0.93 11.72
N GLN A 294 -11.78 -0.82 10.60
CA GLN A 294 -11.89 0.44 9.88
C GLN A 294 -12.78 1.42 10.67
N ARG A 295 -12.23 2.60 10.95
CA ARG A 295 -13.02 3.69 11.55
C ARG A 295 -13.80 4.36 10.42
N SER A 296 -15.13 4.29 10.47
CA SER A 296 -16.05 4.85 9.46
C SER A 296 -15.84 6.33 9.12
N ASN A 297 -15.15 7.09 9.99
CA ASN A 297 -14.91 8.52 9.82
C ASN A 297 -13.58 8.89 9.11
N VAL A 298 -12.76 7.91 8.72
CA VAL A 298 -11.47 8.18 8.06
C VAL A 298 -11.52 7.72 6.60
N PRO A 299 -11.38 8.63 5.60
CA PRO A 299 -11.42 8.28 4.18
C PRO A 299 -10.25 7.41 3.72
N GLU A 300 -9.15 7.40 4.47
CA GLU A 300 -7.93 6.69 4.13
C GLU A 300 -7.86 5.32 4.80
N PRO A 301 -7.34 4.30 4.11
CA PRO A 301 -7.21 2.97 4.67
C PRO A 301 -6.40 3.02 5.96
N ALA A 302 -6.93 2.40 7.02
CA ALA A 302 -6.29 2.39 8.33
C ALA A 302 -5.01 1.53 8.36
N TYR A 303 -4.65 0.85 7.26
CA TYR A 303 -3.55 -0.08 7.10
C TYR A 303 -2.60 0.36 5.99
N ASN A 304 -1.35 -0.10 6.04
CA ASN A 304 -0.40 -0.01 4.93
C ASN A 304 -0.32 -1.37 4.22
N HIS A 305 0.16 -1.40 2.98
CA HIS A 305 0.48 -2.67 2.32
C HIS A 305 1.84 -3.18 2.77
N ASP A 306 2.02 -4.50 2.76
CA ASP A 306 3.33 -5.09 2.96
C ASP A 306 4.30 -4.56 1.91
N THR A 307 5.47 -4.16 2.36
CA THR A 307 6.51 -3.66 1.46
C THR A 307 7.84 -3.83 2.13
N LYS A 308 8.86 -4.08 1.34
CA LYS A 308 10.25 -4.08 1.77
C LYS A 308 11.05 -3.37 0.71
N SER A 309 11.56 -2.21 1.07
CA SER A 309 12.34 -1.36 0.19
C SER A 309 13.83 -1.47 0.55
N ILE A 310 14.68 -1.14 -0.42
CA ILE A 310 16.14 -1.24 -0.29
C ILE A 310 16.67 -0.21 0.73
N ASP A 311 15.97 0.92 0.90
CA ASP A 311 16.22 1.92 1.92
C ASP A 311 16.04 1.42 3.37
N GLY A 312 15.58 0.17 3.55
CA GLY A 312 15.34 -0.45 4.85
C GLY A 312 13.96 -0.17 5.44
N THR A 313 13.08 0.52 4.70
CA THR A 313 11.68 0.69 5.06
C THR A 313 10.94 -0.63 4.80
N GLU A 314 10.27 -1.13 5.84
CA GLU A 314 9.58 -2.41 5.83
C GLU A 314 8.26 -2.33 6.59
N VAL A 315 7.19 -2.82 5.97
CA VAL A 315 5.87 -2.98 6.57
C VAL A 315 5.52 -4.47 6.53
N THR A 316 5.15 -5.01 7.68
CA THR A 316 4.78 -6.42 7.85
C THR A 316 3.53 -6.56 8.70
N HIS A 317 2.70 -7.53 8.36
CA HIS A 317 1.50 -7.91 9.09
C HIS A 317 1.59 -9.33 9.67
N ALA A 318 1.05 -9.51 10.86
CA ALA A 318 0.97 -10.81 11.52
C ALA A 318 -0.39 -11.00 12.18
N LEU A 319 -0.99 -12.17 11.96
CA LEU A 319 -2.17 -12.61 12.70
C LEU A 319 -1.72 -13.40 13.93
N VAL A 320 -2.01 -12.88 15.11
CA VAL A 320 -1.75 -13.53 16.40
C VAL A 320 -3.05 -14.13 16.91
N ILE A 321 -3.04 -15.41 17.24
CA ILE A 321 -4.19 -16.11 17.82
C ILE A 321 -3.77 -16.66 19.18
N GLU A 322 -4.58 -16.42 20.20
CA GLU A 322 -4.38 -16.93 21.55
C GLU A 322 -5.58 -17.78 21.95
N LEU A 323 -5.35 -19.06 22.23
CA LEU A 323 -6.35 -20.01 22.70
C LEU A 323 -6.07 -20.37 24.15
N VAL A 324 -7.06 -20.21 25.01
CA VAL A 324 -7.02 -20.54 26.44
C VAL A 324 -7.74 -21.86 26.63
N LEU A 325 -7.02 -22.87 27.11
CA LEU A 325 -7.55 -24.17 27.45
C LEU A 325 -7.57 -24.36 28.96
N VAL A 326 -8.58 -25.06 29.46
CA VAL A 326 -8.71 -25.47 30.85
C VAL A 326 -8.66 -26.99 30.94
N LYS A 327 -7.99 -27.50 31.97
CA LYS A 327 -7.85 -28.93 32.18
C LYS A 327 -8.99 -29.45 33.05
N GLU A 328 -9.68 -30.46 32.57
CA GLU A 328 -10.67 -31.24 33.30
C GLU A 328 -10.16 -32.66 33.51
N HIS A 329 -10.65 -33.30 34.56
CA HIS A 329 -10.36 -34.70 34.85
C HIS A 329 -11.66 -35.43 35.12
N PHE A 330 -11.71 -36.70 34.77
CA PHE A 330 -12.88 -37.55 34.95
C PHE A 330 -12.45 -39.01 35.18
N PRO A 331 -13.23 -39.80 35.92
CA PRO A 331 -13.00 -41.23 36.03
C PRO A 331 -13.07 -41.89 34.65
N ARG A 332 -12.20 -42.86 34.38
CA ARG A 332 -12.09 -43.49 33.06
C ARG A 332 -13.47 -43.96 32.53
N GLY A 333 -13.80 -43.52 31.31
CA GLY A 333 -15.08 -43.83 30.65
C GLY A 333 -16.29 -43.05 31.18
N GLN A 334 -16.13 -42.20 32.20
CA GLN A 334 -17.21 -41.42 32.83
C GLN A 334 -17.01 -39.92 32.62
N LEU A 335 -16.96 -39.50 31.35
CA LEU A 335 -16.77 -38.09 30.98
C LEU A 335 -17.85 -37.14 31.54
N HIS A 336 -19.06 -37.65 31.78
CA HIS A 336 -20.15 -36.89 32.39
C HIS A 336 -19.84 -36.42 33.83
N LEU A 337 -18.82 -36.99 34.48
CA LEU A 337 -18.32 -36.58 35.80
C LEU A 337 -17.06 -35.70 35.70
N ALA A 338 -16.83 -35.03 34.57
CA ALA A 338 -15.68 -34.15 34.39
C ALA A 338 -15.69 -32.97 35.36
N ILE A 339 -14.57 -32.78 36.07
CA ILE A 339 -14.36 -31.70 37.02
C ILE A 339 -13.15 -30.87 36.61
N ARG A 340 -13.34 -29.54 36.61
CA ARG A 340 -12.26 -28.57 36.36
C ARG A 340 -11.20 -28.64 37.44
N THR A 341 -9.95 -28.75 37.00
CA THR A 341 -8.79 -28.80 37.90
C THR A 341 -8.25 -27.41 38.27
N GLY A 342 -8.78 -26.34 37.66
CA GLY A 342 -8.24 -24.98 37.80
C GLY A 342 -6.94 -24.72 37.03
N VAL A 343 -6.35 -25.74 36.39
CA VAL A 343 -5.15 -25.60 35.56
C VAL A 343 -5.53 -25.10 34.17
N GLY A 344 -4.94 -23.99 33.75
CA GLY A 344 -5.10 -23.41 32.42
C GLY A 344 -3.81 -23.43 31.59
N LYS A 345 -3.95 -23.40 30.26
CA LYS A 345 -2.84 -23.22 29.32
C LYS A 345 -3.23 -22.24 28.22
N ILE A 346 -2.26 -21.45 27.76
CA ILE A 346 -2.45 -20.52 26.65
C ILE A 346 -1.61 -21.01 25.46
N LEU A 347 -2.26 -21.28 24.33
CA LEU A 347 -1.61 -21.59 23.07
C LEU A 347 -1.58 -20.31 22.23
N ARG A 348 -0.39 -19.74 22.04
CA ARG A 348 -0.19 -18.56 21.19
C ARG A 348 0.35 -18.97 19.84
N LEU A 349 -0.39 -18.69 18.78
CA LEU A 349 -0.07 -18.92 17.38
C LEU A 349 0.21 -17.58 16.70
N THR A 350 1.11 -17.56 15.72
CA THR A 350 1.46 -16.33 14.99
C THR A 350 1.73 -16.69 13.54
N TYR A 351 1.00 -16.03 12.64
CA TYR A 351 1.07 -16.30 11.20
C TYR A 351 1.45 -15.03 10.47
N ARG A 352 2.37 -15.15 9.51
CA ARG A 352 2.67 -14.07 8.57
C ARG A 352 1.54 -14.00 7.56
N VAL A 353 0.94 -12.82 7.46
CA VAL A 353 -0.16 -12.50 6.54
C VAL A 353 0.21 -11.24 5.79
N ALA A 354 -0.41 -10.98 4.65
CA ALA A 354 -0.14 -9.80 3.85
C ALA A 354 -1.44 -9.13 3.41
N MET A 355 -1.40 -7.81 3.31
CA MET A 355 -2.56 -6.98 2.97
C MET A 355 -2.64 -6.76 1.46
N ALA A 356 -3.74 -7.19 0.82
CA ALA A 356 -4.02 -6.87 -0.56
C ALA A 356 -5.39 -6.19 -0.70
N ASP A 357 -5.50 -5.23 -1.60
CA ASP A 357 -6.79 -4.67 -1.99
C ASP A 357 -7.48 -5.58 -2.99
N ASP A 358 -8.80 -5.61 -2.97
CA ASP A 358 -9.64 -6.34 -3.94
C ASP A 358 -9.43 -5.86 -5.39
N GLN A 359 -8.95 -4.63 -5.58
CA GLN A 359 -8.56 -4.10 -6.88
C GLN A 359 -7.26 -4.70 -7.45
N SER A 360 -6.53 -5.50 -6.66
CA SER A 360 -5.43 -6.32 -7.19
C SER A 360 -5.92 -7.42 -8.15
N THR A 361 -7.25 -7.63 -8.24
CA THR A 361 -7.92 -8.57 -9.15
C THR A 361 -8.80 -7.85 -10.19
N ALA A 362 -8.56 -6.57 -10.53
CA ALA A 362 -9.23 -5.96 -11.68
C ALA A 362 -8.73 -6.61 -13.01
N PRO A 363 -9.56 -7.04 -13.97
CA PRO A 363 -9.15 -7.81 -15.15
C PRO A 363 -8.40 -7.02 -16.24
N GLY A 364 -7.57 -6.04 -15.86
CA GLY A 364 -6.85 -5.14 -16.76
C GLY A 364 -5.32 -5.21 -16.66
N TRP A 365 -4.77 -6.21 -15.97
CA TRP A 365 -3.32 -6.45 -15.83
C TRP A 365 -2.71 -6.99 -17.13
N VAL A 366 -2.88 -6.27 -18.23
CA VAL A 366 -1.86 -6.34 -19.27
C VAL A 366 -0.68 -5.59 -18.68
N ALA A 367 0.38 -6.32 -18.34
CA ALA A 367 1.70 -5.71 -18.25
C ALA A 367 1.92 -5.03 -19.60
N GLU A 368 1.62 -3.74 -19.68
CA GLU A 368 1.88 -2.93 -20.84
C GLU A 368 3.41 -2.89 -20.95
N ARG A 369 3.95 -3.87 -21.66
CA ARG A 369 5.37 -3.93 -21.96
C ARG A 369 5.58 -2.88 -23.03
N LEU A 370 6.55 -1.99 -22.80
CA LEU A 370 7.04 -1.16 -23.89
C LEU A 370 7.41 -2.11 -25.04
N PRO A 371 6.98 -1.81 -26.28
CA PRO A 371 7.30 -2.66 -27.41
C PRO A 371 8.81 -2.87 -27.48
N THR A 372 9.22 -4.12 -27.59
CA THR A 372 10.62 -4.48 -27.79
C THR A 372 10.94 -4.28 -29.26
N TYR A 373 12.19 -4.01 -29.62
CA TYR A 373 12.62 -3.86 -31.04
C TYR A 373 12.30 -5.10 -31.90
N GLN A 374 12.00 -6.24 -31.27
CA GLN A 374 11.57 -7.49 -31.93
C GLN A 374 10.06 -7.52 -32.24
N ASP A 375 9.26 -6.62 -31.66
CA ASP A 375 7.81 -6.50 -31.86
C ASP A 375 7.48 -5.56 -33.05
N GLU A 376 8.49 -4.90 -33.62
CA GLU A 376 8.35 -4.16 -34.88
C GLU A 376 8.36 -5.14 -36.06
N SER A 377 7.44 -4.94 -37.01
CA SER A 377 7.38 -5.70 -38.25
C SER A 377 8.73 -5.64 -38.98
N PRO A 378 9.13 -6.67 -39.75
CA PRO A 378 10.38 -6.64 -40.51
C PRO A 378 10.45 -5.35 -41.34
N SER A 379 11.65 -4.77 -41.36
CA SER A 379 12.03 -3.47 -41.91
C SER A 379 11.24 -3.03 -43.14
N PRO A 380 10.99 -1.71 -43.32
CA PRO A 380 10.27 -1.21 -44.50
C PRO A 380 10.89 -1.76 -45.79
N PRO A 381 10.06 -2.03 -46.83
CA PRO A 381 10.53 -2.67 -48.06
C PRO A 381 11.73 -1.89 -48.60
N GLY A 382 12.84 -2.60 -48.81
CA GLY A 382 14.07 -2.01 -49.31
C GLY A 382 13.80 -1.25 -50.60
N TYR A 383 14.25 0.00 -50.67
CA TYR A 383 14.24 0.76 -51.92
C TYR A 383 15.05 -0.04 -52.94
N LEU A 384 14.36 -0.61 -53.93
CA LEU A 384 14.99 -1.20 -55.11
C LEU A 384 15.80 -0.08 -55.78
N GLU A 385 17.12 -0.20 -55.73
CA GLU A 385 18.04 0.64 -56.47
C GLU A 385 17.67 0.59 -57.95
N GLY A 386 17.33 1.76 -58.49
CA GLY A 386 16.93 1.91 -59.88
C GLY A 386 18.00 1.36 -60.82
N GLN A 387 17.61 0.37 -61.62
CA GLN A 387 18.40 -0.12 -62.73
C GLN A 387 18.83 1.06 -63.63
N ASN A 388 20.15 1.12 -63.81
CA ASN A 388 20.88 2.07 -64.63
C ASN A 388 20.29 2.22 -66.04
N TRP A 389 19.80 3.42 -66.34
CA TRP A 389 19.76 3.94 -67.71
C TRP A 389 21.03 4.76 -67.96
N ALA A 390 21.98 4.18 -68.70
CA ALA A 390 23.00 4.89 -69.47
C ALA A 390 23.41 3.94 -70.60
N ARG A 391 23.00 4.10 -71.87
CA ARG A 391 23.54 5.05 -72.87
C ARG A 391 25.04 5.27 -72.75
N SER A 392 25.82 4.41 -73.41
CA SER A 392 26.83 4.75 -74.44
C SER A 392 27.31 3.45 -75.08
#